data_AF-A0A060C9J8-F1
#
_entry.id   AF-A0A060C9J8-F1
#
_cell.length_a   1.000
_cell.length_b   1.000
_cell.length_c   1.000
_cell.angle_alpha   90.00
_cell.angle_beta   90.00
_cell.angle_gamma   90.00
#
_symmetry.space_group_name_H-M   'P 1'
#
loop_
_entity.id
_entity.type
_entity.pdbx_description
1 polymer ?
#
loop_
_entity_poly.entity_id
_entity_poly.type
_entity_poly.pdbx_seq_one_letter_code
_entity_poly.pdbx_strand_id
1 'polypeptide(L)' 'MDQLRKDGFDGIYMSDWGAVRDDLESIKAGLDLIMPGNGNDHYRRLLKTYQGGLLDEKTIRARAGEVI' A
#
# COMPACT_ATOMS: atom_id res chain seq x y z
N MET A 1 -11.16 1.01 3.41
CA MET A 1 -11.18 0.39 2.06
C MET A 1 -12.19 -0.75 1.98
N ASP A 2 -12.26 -1.61 3.00
CA ASP A 2 -13.19 -2.75 3.08
C ASP A 2 -14.66 -2.50 2.67
N GLN A 3 -15.26 -1.35 3.02
CA GLN A 3 -16.64 -1.05 2.61
C GLN A 3 -16.81 -0.99 1.09
N LEU A 4 -15.90 -0.32 0.37
CA LEU A 4 -15.98 -0.22 -1.09
C LEU A 4 -15.81 -1.59 -1.75
N ARG A 5 -14.95 -2.46 -1.19
CA ARG A 5 -14.85 -3.86 -1.65
C ARG A 5 -16.15 -4.62 -1.45
N LYS A 6 -16.79 -4.49 -0.27
CA LYS A 6 -18.10 -5.10 0.02
C LYS A 6 -19.19 -4.63 -0.94
N ASP A 7 -19.10 -3.38 -1.38
CA ASP A 7 -20.01 -2.76 -2.34
C ASP A 7 -19.67 -3.12 -3.80
N GLY A 8 -18.67 -3.98 -4.04
CA GLY A 8 -18.33 -4.51 -5.37
C GLY A 8 -17.27 -3.71 -6.13
N PHE A 9 -16.52 -2.82 -5.48
CA PHE A 9 -15.40 -2.13 -6.13
C PHE A 9 -14.24 -3.10 -6.40
N ASP A 10 -13.84 -3.20 -7.66
CA ASP A 10 -12.77 -4.10 -8.15
C ASP A 10 -11.58 -3.33 -8.76
N GLY A 11 -11.47 -2.03 -8.48
CA GLY A 11 -10.33 -1.20 -8.92
C GLY A 11 -9.20 -1.17 -7.89
N ILE A 12 -8.24 -0.28 -8.08
CA ILE A 12 -7.15 -0.06 -7.12
C ILE A 12 -7.45 1.07 -6.15
N TYR A 13 -6.87 1.01 -4.95
CA TYR A 13 -6.79 2.13 -4.03
C TYR A 13 -5.48 2.89 -4.21
N MET A 14 -5.61 4.15 -4.59
CA MET A 14 -4.49 5.06 -4.80
C MET A 14 -4.58 6.24 -3.83
N SER A 15 -3.46 6.66 -3.24
CA SER A 15 -3.45 7.79 -2.32
C SER A 15 -3.54 9.11 -3.06
N ASP A 16 -4.12 10.13 -2.44
CA ASP A 16 -3.86 11.51 -2.83
C ASP A 16 -2.42 11.92 -2.45
N TRP A 17 -1.92 13.01 -3.03
CA TRP A 17 -0.52 13.36 -2.99
C TRP A 17 -0.17 13.88 -1.59
N GLY A 18 0.72 13.16 -0.90
CA GLY A 18 1.09 13.48 0.48
C GLY A 18 0.08 13.04 1.55
N ALA A 19 -0.95 12.26 1.19
CA ALA A 19 -1.94 11.75 2.15
C ALA A 19 -1.41 10.60 3.03
N VAL A 20 -0.34 9.92 2.61
CA VAL A 20 0.23 8.77 3.32
C VAL A 20 1.14 9.25 4.45
N ARG A 21 0.75 8.93 5.69
CA ARG A 21 1.51 9.25 6.91
C ARG A 21 2.28 8.06 7.48
N ASP A 22 1.74 6.85 7.32
CA ASP A 22 2.37 5.59 7.74
C ASP A 22 2.25 4.57 6.60
N ASP A 23 3.39 4.11 6.10
CA ASP A 23 3.44 3.25 4.92
C ASP A 23 2.96 1.83 5.22
N LEU A 24 3.30 1.31 6.41
CA LEU A 24 2.99 -0.06 6.80
C LEU A 24 1.49 -0.20 7.02
N GLU A 25 0.93 0.71 7.81
CA GLU A 25 -0.50 0.67 8.12
C GLU A 25 -1.34 0.97 6.88
N SER A 26 -0.87 1.82 5.96
CA SER A 26 -1.56 2.07 4.69
C SER A 26 -1.63 0.81 3.82
N ILE A 27 -0.52 0.08 3.66
CA ILE A 27 -0.49 -1.18 2.88
C ILE A 27 -1.35 -2.27 3.53
N LYS A 28 -1.30 -2.40 4.85
CA LYS A 28 -2.15 -3.34 5.61
C LYS A 28 -3.63 -3.00 5.49
N ALA A 29 -3.98 -1.71 5.42
CA ALA A 29 -5.34 -1.25 5.23
C ALA A 29 -5.87 -1.45 3.80
N GLY A 30 -5.01 -1.85 2.85
CA GLY A 30 -5.37 -2.17 1.47
C GLY A 30 -4.97 -1.12 0.43
N LEU A 31 -4.12 -0.14 0.77
CA LEU A 31 -3.63 0.82 -0.21
C LEU A 31 -2.70 0.13 -1.21
N ASP A 32 -3.00 0.24 -2.51
CA ASP A 32 -2.27 -0.44 -3.58
C ASP A 32 -1.19 0.45 -4.18
N LEU A 33 -1.45 1.75 -4.32
CA LEU A 33 -0.54 2.70 -4.94
C LEU A 33 -0.39 3.99 -4.11
N ILE A 34 0.84 4.26 -3.70
CA ILE A 34 1.21 5.53 -3.04
C ILE A 34 1.67 6.52 -4.09
N MET A 35 1.11 7.72 -4.04
CA MET A 35 1.41 8.79 -4.98
C MET A 35 1.87 10.09 -4.29
N PRO A 36 2.70 10.92 -4.94
CA PRO A 36 3.20 10.81 -6.32
C PRO A 36 4.31 9.76 -6.51
N GLY A 37 4.57 8.93 -5.50
CA GLY A 37 5.69 8.00 -5.50
C GLY A 37 6.89 8.66 -4.84
N ASN A 38 8.07 8.52 -5.43
CA ASN A 38 9.33 8.85 -4.74
C ASN A 38 9.61 10.36 -4.64
N GLY A 39 8.92 11.00 -3.70
CA GLY A 39 9.40 12.11 -2.86
C GLY A 39 9.02 11.82 -1.40
N ASN A 40 10.02 11.67 -0.52
CA ASN A 40 9.94 11.21 0.89
C ASN A 40 9.86 9.67 1.13
N ASP A 41 10.65 8.88 0.40
CA ASP A 41 11.22 7.57 0.80
C ASP A 41 10.30 6.41 1.27
N HIS A 42 9.06 6.33 0.76
CA HIS A 42 8.15 5.19 1.03
C HIS A 42 8.82 3.82 0.77
N TYR A 43 9.57 3.69 -0.34
CA TYR A 43 10.29 2.46 -0.66
C TYR A 43 11.28 2.03 0.44
N ARG A 44 12.12 2.96 0.93
CA ARG A 44 13.15 2.63 1.93
C ARG A 44 12.53 2.21 3.27
N ARG A 45 11.45 2.89 3.67
CA ARG A 45 10.71 2.53 4.90
C ARG A 45 10.04 1.17 4.76
N LEU A 46 9.35 0.90 3.65
CA LEU A 46 8.73 -0.39 3.39
C LEU A 46 9.74 -1.53 3.29
N LEU A 47 10.90 -1.32 2.64
CA LEU A 47 11.97 -2.30 2.59
C LEU A 47 12.51 -2.63 3.99
N LYS A 48 12.72 -1.61 4.83
CA LYS A 48 13.14 -1.80 6.23
C LYS A 48 12.10 -2.60 7.02
N THR A 49 10.82 -2.29 6.84
CA THR A 49 9.71 -2.98 7.49
C THR A 49 9.60 -4.45 7.05
N TYR A 50 9.82 -4.73 5.76
CA TYR A 50 9.90 -6.08 5.22
C TYR A 50 11.09 -6.86 5.79
N GLN A 51 12.29 -6.27 5.74
CA GLN A 51 13.50 -6.87 6.32
C GLN A 51 13.39 -7.12 7.83
N GLY A 52 12.61 -6.27 8.53
CA GLY A 52 12.29 -6.43 9.95
C GLY A 52 11.17 -7.43 10.26
N GLY A 53 10.58 -8.08 9.24
CA GLY A 53 9.51 -9.07 9.41
C GLY A 53 8.14 -8.50 9.78
N LEU A 54 7.96 -7.17 9.71
CA LEU A 54 6.70 -6.49 10.03
C LEU A 54 5.76 -6.37 8.84
N LEU A 55 6.29 -6.53 7.63
CA LEU A 55 5.57 -6.62 6.36
C LEU A 55 5.98 -7.92 5.67
N ASP A 56 5.01 -8.72 5.24
CA ASP A 56 5.27 -10.00 4.58
C ASP A 56 5.15 -9.91 3.05
N GLU A 57 5.82 -10.83 2.36
CA GLU A 57 5.83 -10.90 0.89
C GLU A 57 4.44 -11.13 0.30
N LYS A 58 3.56 -11.88 0.98
CA LYS A 58 2.20 -12.15 0.49
C LYS A 58 1.38 -10.85 0.45
N THR A 59 1.49 -10.00 1.46
CA THR A 59 0.87 -8.66 1.47
C THR A 59 1.40 -7.78 0.34
N ILE A 60 2.71 -7.77 0.12
CA ILE A 60 3.33 -7.02 -1.00
C ILE A 60 2.80 -7.51 -2.35
N ARG A 61 2.81 -8.83 -2.56
CA ARG A 61 2.32 -9.45 -3.80
C ARG A 61 0.83 -9.20 -4.03
N ALA A 62 0.02 -9.21 -2.98
CA ALA A 62 -1.39 -8.90 -3.07
C ALA A 62 -1.60 -7.46 -3.58
N ARG A 63 -0.94 -6.45 -2.98
CA ARG A 63 -1.04 -5.06 -3.45
C ARG A 63 -0.53 -4.87 -4.87
N ALA A 64 0.63 -5.45 -5.19
CA ALA A 64 1.21 -5.35 -6.52
C ALA A 64 0.31 -5.99 -7.60
N GLY A 65 -0.32 -7.13 -7.29
CA GLY A 65 -1.19 -7.84 -8.22
C GLY A 65 -2.53 -7.15 -8.51
N GLU A 66 -2.91 -6.12 -7.75
CA GLU A 66 -4.09 -5.30 -8.08
C GLU A 66 -3.77 -4.29 -9.20
N VAL A 67 -2.48 -3.98 -9.41
CA VAL A 67 -2.01 -2.94 -10.34
C VAL A 67 -1.59 -3.51 -11.71
N ILE A 68 -1.30 -4.81 -11.81
CA ILE A 68 -0.80 -5.48 -13.03
C ILE A 68 -1.69 -6.64 -13.44
#